data_AF-A0A2A7NP71-F1
#
_entry.id   AF-A0A2A7NP71-F1
#
_cell.length_a   1.000
_cell.length_b   1.000
_cell.length_c   1.000
_cell.angle_alpha   90.00
_cell.angle_beta   90.00
_cell.angle_gamma   90.00
#
_symmetry.space_group_name_H-M   'P 1'
#
loop_
_entity.id
_entity.type
_entity.pdbx_description
1 polymer ?
#
loop_
_entity_poly.entity_id
_entity_poly.type
_entity_poly.pdbx_seq_one_letter_code
_entity_poly.pdbx_strand_id
1 'polypeptide(L)'
;MPLAIEDSFAGYRVLRLLGSGGMGQVYLVQHPRLPRQEALKVLRPELSQDGSFRERFIREADLASGLRHPHIVGIHDRGEYEGQLWIAMDYIDGTDLAELLGQR
;
A
#
# COMPACT_ATOMS: atom_id res chain seq x y z
N MET A 1 -12.86 6.48 -6.72
CA MET A 1 -13.63 6.23 -5.47
C MET A 1 -12.81 5.31 -4.59
N PRO A 2 -12.98 5.33 -3.26
CA PRO A 2 -12.33 4.34 -2.39
C PRO A 2 -12.79 2.94 -2.76
N LEU A 3 -11.89 1.96 -2.69
CA LEU A 3 -12.23 0.55 -2.83
C LEU A 3 -13.12 0.10 -1.67
N ALA A 4 -14.15 -0.70 -1.98
CA ALA A 4 -15.05 -1.31 -1.04
C ALA A 4 -14.53 -2.66 -0.54
N ILE A 5 -15.11 -3.17 0.55
CA ILE A 5 -14.82 -4.52 1.05
C ILE A 5 -15.26 -5.55 -0.01
N GLU A 6 -14.46 -6.60 -0.18
CA GLU A 6 -14.55 -7.63 -1.23
C GLU A 6 -14.22 -7.18 -2.67
N ASP A 7 -13.91 -5.89 -2.90
CA ASP A 7 -13.40 -5.45 -4.20
C ASP A 7 -12.10 -6.17 -4.56
N SER A 8 -11.91 -6.46 -5.84
CA SER A 8 -10.64 -6.95 -6.36
C SER A 8 -9.85 -5.81 -7.01
N PHE A 9 -8.59 -5.66 -6.61
CA PHE A 9 -7.68 -4.65 -7.17
C PHE A 9 -6.30 -5.27 -7.38
N ALA A 10 -5.77 -5.21 -8.60
CA ALA A 10 -4.49 -5.86 -8.97
C ALA A 10 -4.41 -7.36 -8.54
N GLY A 11 -5.55 -8.05 -8.52
CA GLY A 11 -5.69 -9.44 -8.07
C GLY A 11 -5.84 -9.61 -6.55
N TYR A 12 -5.55 -8.59 -5.74
CA TYR A 12 -5.78 -8.61 -4.30
C TYR A 12 -7.27 -8.41 -3.98
N ARG A 13 -7.75 -9.02 -2.90
CA ARG A 13 -9.12 -8.80 -2.41
C ARG A 13 -9.11 -7.89 -1.19
N VAL A 14 -9.88 -6.80 -1.22
CA VAL A 14 -9.95 -5.82 -0.14
C VAL A 14 -10.74 -6.37 1.05
N LEU A 15 -10.14 -6.29 2.24
CA LEU A 15 -10.77 -6.72 3.49
C LEU A 15 -11.27 -5.54 4.31
N ARG A 16 -10.48 -4.46 4.41
CA ARG A 16 -10.87 -3.20 5.06
C ARG A 16 -9.90 -2.07 4.74
N LEU A 17 -10.34 -0.82 4.95
CA LEU A 17 -9.46 0.34 4.97
C LEU A 17 -8.62 0.36 6.26
N LEU A 18 -7.31 0.58 6.13
CA LEU A 18 -6.37 0.80 7.24
C LEU A 18 -6.15 2.28 7.52
N GLY A 19 -6.07 3.09 6.48
CA GLY A 19 -5.83 4.53 6.62
C GLY A 19 -5.97 5.28 5.31
N SER A 20 -6.13 6.60 5.43
CA SER A 20 -6.24 7.52 4.31
C SER A 20 -5.41 8.77 4.59
N GLY A 21 -4.69 9.26 3.58
CA GLY A 21 -3.86 10.45 3.71
C GLY A 21 -3.58 11.13 2.38
N GLY A 22 -2.69 12.12 2.41
CA GLY A 22 -2.36 12.95 1.24
C GLY A 22 -1.73 12.22 0.05
N MET A 23 -1.32 10.96 0.19
CA MET A 23 -0.77 10.19 -0.94
C MET A 23 -1.75 9.16 -1.51
N GLY A 24 -2.82 8.84 -0.77
CA GLY A 24 -3.71 7.77 -1.13
C GLY A 24 -4.24 7.04 0.09
N GLN A 25 -4.67 5.81 -0.14
CA GLN A 25 -5.35 4.97 0.83
C GLN A 25 -4.58 3.67 1.01
N VAL A 26 -4.60 3.14 2.21
CA VAL A 26 -3.97 1.86 2.55
C VAL A 26 -5.07 0.90 2.98
N TYR A 27 -5.07 -0.29 2.41
CA TYR A 27 -6.06 -1.32 2.64
C TYR A 27 -5.41 -2.57 3.20
N LEU A 28 -6.10 -3.25 4.11
CA LEU A 28 -5.80 -4.64 4.41
C LEU A 28 -6.38 -5.48 3.28
N VAL A 29 -5.55 -6.32 2.68
CA VAL A 29 -5.95 -7.16 1.55
C VAL A 29 -5.57 -8.62 1.76
N GLN A 30 -6.34 -9.52 1.17
CA GLN A 30 -5.97 -10.92 1.00
C GLN A 30 -5.09 -11.07 -0.24
N HIS A 31 -3.91 -11.69 -0.10
CA HIS A 31 -3.05 -11.99 -1.24
C HIS A 31 -3.73 -13.00 -2.18
N PRO A 32 -3.68 -12.81 -3.53
CA PRO A 32 -4.43 -13.63 -4.49
C PRO A 32 -4.12 -15.12 -4.46
N ARG A 33 -2.90 -15.50 -4.09
CA ARG A 33 -2.36 -16.86 -4.26
C ARG A 33 -1.80 -17.48 -2.99
N LEU A 34 -1.67 -16.70 -1.92
CA LEU A 34 -1.00 -17.11 -0.70
C LEU A 34 -1.95 -16.87 0.48
N PRO A 35 -1.95 -17.76 1.49
CA PRO A 35 -2.79 -17.61 2.67
C PRO A 35 -2.22 -16.57 3.64
N ARG A 36 -1.97 -15.35 3.15
CA ARG A 36 -1.45 -14.22 3.94
C ARG A 36 -2.18 -12.93 3.61
N GLN A 37 -2.20 -12.03 4.57
CA GLN A 37 -2.72 -10.68 4.41
C GLN A 37 -1.56 -9.69 4.21
N GLU A 38 -1.82 -8.64 3.45
CA GLU A 38 -0.85 -7.59 3.13
C GLU A 38 -1.49 -6.21 3.28
N ALA A 39 -0.66 -5.19 3.48
CA ALA A 39 -1.08 -3.81 3.37
C ALA A 39 -0.89 -3.37 1.91
N LEU A 40 -1.97 -2.93 1.25
CA LEU A 40 -1.95 -2.42 -0.11
C LEU A 40 -2.18 -0.92 -0.11
N LYS A 41 -1.15 -0.15 -0.44
CA LYS A 41 -1.27 1.29 -0.62
C LYS A 41 -1.61 1.59 -2.07
N VAL A 42 -2.76 2.22 -2.31
CA VAL A 42 -3.23 2.67 -3.62
C VAL A 42 -3.13 4.19 -3.66
N LEU A 43 -2.43 4.70 -4.67
CA LEU A 43 -2.19 6.13 -4.81
C LEU A 43 -3.39 6.83 -5.44
N ARG A 44 -3.55 8.11 -5.11
CA ARG A 44 -4.58 8.93 -5.74
C ARG A 44 -4.35 9.03 -7.25
N PRO A 45 -5.41 9.10 -8.07
CA PRO A 45 -5.28 9.20 -9.52
C PRO A 45 -4.36 10.35 -9.96
N GLU A 46 -4.45 11.51 -9.31
CA GLU A 46 -3.68 12.70 -9.70
C GLU A 46 -2.16 12.48 -9.55
N LEU A 47 -1.74 11.78 -8.49
CA LEU A 47 -0.33 11.42 -8.27
C LEU A 47 0.13 10.31 -9.21
N SER A 48 -0.78 9.43 -9.63
CA SER A 48 -0.47 8.31 -10.53
C SER A 48 -0.27 8.75 -11.99
N GLN A 49 -0.84 9.91 -12.35
CA GLN A 49 -0.73 10.54 -13.68
C GLN A 49 0.43 11.56 -13.77
N ASP A 50 1.00 12.00 -12.63
CA ASP A 50 2.21 12.82 -12.63
C ASP A 50 3.43 11.96 -12.96
N GLY A 51 4.01 12.19 -14.15
CA GLY A 51 5.16 11.43 -14.63
C GLY A 51 6.39 11.53 -13.72
N SER A 52 6.65 12.70 -13.15
CA SER A 52 7.79 12.91 -12.24
C SER A 52 7.59 12.17 -10.91
N PHE A 53 6.36 12.19 -10.40
CA PHE A 53 6.01 11.46 -9.19
C PHE A 53 6.12 9.95 -9.42
N ARG A 54 5.59 9.48 -10.55
CA ARG A 54 5.62 8.06 -10.94
C ARG A 54 7.06 7.54 -11.02
N GLU A 55 7.95 8.25 -11.71
CA GLU A 55 9.36 7.85 -11.81
C GLU A 55 10.02 7.74 -10.44
N ARG A 56 9.80 8.73 -9.57
CA ARG A 56 10.31 8.71 -8.20
C ARG A 56 9.74 7.54 -7.41
N PHE A 57 8.43 7.31 -7.49
CA PHE A 57 7.75 6.21 -6.79
C PHE A 57 8.31 4.85 -7.19
N ILE A 58 8.45 4.59 -8.49
CA ILE A 58 9.01 3.36 -9.03
C ILE A 58 10.45 3.17 -8.50
N ARG A 59 11.27 4.22 -8.59
CA ARG A 59 12.67 4.18 -8.15
C ARG A 59 12.82 3.91 -6.66
N GLU A 60 12.04 4.58 -5.83
CA GLU A 60 12.07 4.41 -4.37
C GLU A 60 11.59 3.02 -3.98
N ALA A 61 10.51 2.55 -4.59
CA ALA A 61 9.98 1.22 -4.31
C ALA A 61 10.94 0.11 -4.77
N ASP A 62 11.67 0.28 -5.87
CA ASP A 62 12.74 -0.65 -6.27
C ASP A 62 13.87 -0.71 -5.25
N LEU A 63 14.37 0.44 -4.82
CA LEU A 63 15.43 0.52 -3.81
C LEU A 63 14.98 -0.09 -2.48
N ALA A 64 13.77 0.22 -2.04
CA ALA A 64 13.23 -0.27 -0.79
C ALA A 64 12.85 -1.76 -0.85
N SER A 65 12.49 -2.30 -2.02
CA SER A 65 12.17 -3.72 -2.20
C SER A 65 13.34 -4.67 -1.94
N GLY A 66 14.59 -4.16 -2.01
CA GLY A 66 15.79 -4.91 -1.65
C GLY A 66 16.08 -4.94 -0.14
N LEU A 67 15.43 -4.10 0.66
CA LEU A 67 15.69 -4.01 2.10
C LEU A 67 15.00 -5.16 2.85
N ARG A 68 15.75 -5.81 3.73
CA ARG A 68 15.26 -6.86 4.64
C ARG A 68 15.80 -6.59 6.03
N HIS A 69 14.95 -6.12 6.93
CA HIS A 69 15.30 -5.83 8.31
C HIS A 69 14.05 -5.83 9.19
N PRO A 70 14.08 -6.34 10.44
CA PRO A 70 12.92 -6.39 11.34
C PRO A 70 12.31 -5.02 11.71
N HIS A 71 12.95 -3.92 11.34
CA HIS A 71 12.49 -2.55 11.60
C HIS A 71 12.22 -1.76 10.31
N ILE A 72 12.15 -2.45 9.18
CA ILE A 72 11.80 -1.87 7.88
C ILE A 72 10.62 -2.69 7.35
N VAL A 73 9.53 -2.01 7.00
CA VAL A 73 8.37 -2.66 6.37
C VAL A 73 8.80 -3.23 5.01
N GLY A 74 8.67 -4.54 4.83
CA GLY A 74 9.04 -5.22 3.60
C GLY A 74 8.05 -4.90 2.48
N ILE A 75 8.58 -4.55 1.31
CA ILE A 75 7.79 -4.41 0.08
C ILE A 75 7.76 -5.76 -0.62
N HIS A 76 6.56 -6.24 -0.94
CA HIS A 76 6.33 -7.49 -1.65
C HIS A 76 6.21 -7.30 -3.15
N ASP A 77 5.46 -6.28 -3.57
CA ASP A 77 5.21 -6.01 -4.97
C ASP A 77 4.79 -4.55 -5.18
N ARG A 78 4.87 -4.07 -6.42
CA ARG A 78 4.43 -2.74 -6.83
C ARG A 78 3.98 -2.79 -8.28
N GLY A 79 3.08 -1.89 -8.65
CA GLY A 79 2.66 -1.81 -10.03
C GLY A 79 1.68 -0.69 -10.31
N GLU A 80 1.01 -0.87 -11.43
CA GLU A 80 -0.09 -0.04 -11.87
C GLU A 80 -1.28 -0.94 -12.17
N TYR A 81 -2.47 -0.52 -11.76
CA TYR A 81 -3.73 -1.17 -12.09
C TYR A 81 -4.77 -0.07 -12.36
N GLU A 82 -5.43 -0.15 -13.51
CA GLU A 82 -6.42 0.86 -13.94
C GLU A 82 -5.93 2.32 -13.85
N GLY A 83 -4.66 2.55 -14.19
CA GLY A 83 -4.08 3.90 -14.16
C GLY A 83 -3.65 4.39 -12.77
N GLN A 84 -3.79 3.56 -11.73
CA GLN A 84 -3.41 3.88 -10.36
C GLN A 84 -2.17 3.09 -9.94
N LEU A 85 -1.17 3.82 -9.40
CA LEU A 85 0.00 3.20 -8.81
C LEU A 85 -0.36 2.54 -7.48
N TRP A 86 0.24 1.40 -7.21
CA TRP A 86 0.05 0.67 -5.97
C TRP A 86 1.33 0.00 -5.50
N ILE A 87 1.37 -0.29 -4.20
CA ILE A 87 2.45 -1.04 -3.56
C ILE A 87 1.88 -1.94 -2.46
N ALA A 88 2.26 -3.21 -2.51
CA ALA A 88 1.91 -4.22 -1.53
C ALA A 88 3.10 -4.45 -0.60
N MET A 89 2.83 -4.46 0.70
CA MET A 89 3.84 -4.51 1.75
C MET A 89 3.37 -5.35 2.94
N ASP A 90 4.27 -5.60 3.89
CA ASP A 90 3.92 -6.27 5.14
C ASP A 90 2.73 -5.59 5.82
N TYR A 91 1.74 -6.39 6.22
CA TYR A 91 0.74 -5.93 7.17
C TYR A 91 1.28 -6.12 8.59
N ILE A 92 1.43 -5.02 9.32
CA ILE A 92 1.81 -5.04 10.74
C ILE A 92 0.55 -4.84 11.56
N ASP A 93 0.19 -5.85 12.34
CA ASP A 93 -0.94 -5.77 13.26
C ASP A 93 -0.52 -4.97 14.50
N GLY A 94 -0.77 -3.67 14.46
CA GLY A 94 -0.34 -2.73 15.49
C GLY A 94 -0.87 -1.32 15.25
N THR A 95 -0.32 -0.36 15.99
CA THR A 95 -0.67 1.07 15.92
C THR A 95 0.47 1.86 15.29
N ASP A 96 0.15 2.96 14.62
CA ASP A 96 1.16 3.90 14.16
C ASP A 96 1.54 4.88 15.29
N LEU A 97 2.65 5.59 15.09
CA LEU A 97 3.16 6.52 16.09
C LEU A 97 2.20 7.70 16.34
N ALA A 98 1.45 8.15 15.34
CA ALA A 98 0.55 9.28 15.49
C ALA A 98 -0.63 8.92 16.39
N GLU A 99 -1.21 7.74 16.20
CA GLU A 99 -2.24 7.19 17.08
C GLU A 99 -1.69 6.96 18.51
N LEU A 100 -0.49 6.37 18.63
CA LEU A 100 0.15 6.17 19.94
C LEU A 100 0.39 7.48 20.70
N LEU A 101 0.81 8.54 20.00
CA LEU A 101 1.02 9.87 20.61
C LEU A 101 -0.29 10.56 20.98
N GLY A 102 -1.38 10.31 20.26
CA GLY A 102 -2.70 10.87 20.56
C GLY A 102 -3.40 10.25 21.77
N GLN A 103 -2.94 9.10 22.25
CA GLN A 103 -3.45 8.41 23.43
C GLN A 103 -2.80 8.88 24.75
N ARG A 104 -1.97 9.92 24.69
CA ARG A 104 -1.14 10.40 25.80
C ARG A 104 -1.56 11.80 26.25
#